data_AF-A0A382FUI9-F1
#
_entry.id   AF-A0A382FUI9-F1
#
_cell.length_a   1.000
_cell.length_b   1.000
_cell.length_c   1.000
_cell.angle_alpha   90.00
_cell.angle_beta   90.00
_cell.angle_gamma   90.00
#
_symmetry.space_group_name_H-M   'P 1'
#
loop_
_entity.id
_entity.type
_entity.pdbx_description
1 polymer ?
#
loop_
_entity_poly.entity_id
_entity_poly.type
_entity_poly.pdbx_seq_one_letter_code
_entity_poly.pdbx_strand_id
1 'polypeptide(L)'
;PFFIGVDEHDSFVAAASHLPFMLSTALVGCVSKSANWEDIAQLTAGGFTDVSRLASGDPIMHRDICVSNPEPIVAWIDAFIRELHDMRQTLTAEGGPDVDAVQDIFEEASTARSKWQAGLVNSRAREAANSGSDIPSFSEGMGEMFAGRKVMERMSQFTRGKGRGRD
;
A
#
# COMPACT_ATOMS: atom_id res chain seq x y z
N PRO A 1 -12.98 14.63 18.82
CA PRO A 1 -11.56 14.23 19.05
C PRO A 1 -11.35 12.75 18.70
N PHE A 2 -10.21 12.42 18.10
CA PHE A 2 -9.82 11.05 17.74
C PHE A 2 -8.89 10.50 18.83
N PHE A 3 -9.24 9.37 19.44
CA PHE A 3 -8.48 8.72 20.52
C PHE A 3 -8.01 7.34 20.07
N ILE A 4 -6.73 7.05 20.27
CA ILE A 4 -6.05 5.79 19.91
C ILE A 4 -4.94 5.51 20.93
N GLY A 5 -4.52 4.25 21.07
CA GLY A 5 -3.38 3.86 21.90
C GLY A 5 -2.05 4.38 21.34
N VAL A 6 -0.99 4.38 22.16
CA VAL A 6 0.35 4.84 21.76
C VAL A 6 0.94 3.94 20.66
N ASP A 7 0.90 2.63 20.86
CA ASP A 7 1.43 1.67 19.87
C ASP A 7 0.64 1.72 18.54
N GLU A 8 -0.68 1.94 18.63
CA GLU A 8 -1.55 2.13 17.46
C GLU A 8 -1.23 3.44 16.73
N HIS A 9 -1.03 4.52 17.48
CA HIS A 9 -0.61 5.81 16.94
C HIS A 9 0.68 5.68 16.16
N ASP A 10 1.71 5.08 16.75
CA ASP A 10 3.02 4.98 16.12
C ASP A 10 3.01 4.12 14.86
N SER A 11 2.20 3.05 14.85
CA SER A 11 1.98 2.24 13.64
C SER A 11 1.17 2.96 12.57
N PHE A 12 0.09 3.66 12.94
CA PHE A 12 -0.74 4.37 11.96
C PHE A 12 -0.02 5.57 11.37
N VAL A 13 0.78 6.29 12.15
CA VAL A 13 1.63 7.37 11.64
C VAL A 13 2.76 6.80 10.78
N ALA A 14 3.33 5.64 11.11
CA ALA A 14 4.28 4.97 10.23
C ALA A 14 3.66 4.66 8.86
N ALA A 15 2.42 4.18 8.80
CA ALA A 15 1.70 3.93 7.55
C ALA A 15 1.40 5.23 6.77
N ALA A 16 0.84 6.23 7.46
CA ALA A 16 0.26 7.41 6.84
C ALA A 16 1.27 8.52 6.53
N SER A 17 2.42 8.53 7.20
CA SER A 17 3.43 9.59 7.10
C SER A 17 4.82 9.06 6.81
N HIS A 18 5.31 8.07 7.56
CA HIS A 18 6.71 7.66 7.44
C HIS A 18 6.98 6.86 6.18
N LEU A 19 6.14 5.85 5.90
CA LEU A 19 6.22 5.05 4.69
C LEU A 19 6.21 5.94 3.42
N PRO A 20 5.32 6.93 3.25
CA PRO A 20 5.36 7.85 2.11
C PRO A 20 6.72 8.49 1.82
N PHE A 21 7.44 9.02 2.82
CA PHE A 21 8.77 9.61 2.56
C PHE A 21 9.82 8.54 2.29
N MET A 22 9.70 7.35 2.89
CA MET A 22 10.58 6.22 2.61
C MET A 22 10.45 5.79 1.15
N LEU A 23 9.22 5.68 0.64
CA LEU A 23 8.94 5.35 -0.77
C LEU A 23 9.45 6.42 -1.73
N SER A 24 9.23 7.69 -1.39
CA SER A 24 9.73 8.82 -2.16
C SER A 24 11.26 8.80 -2.27
N THR A 25 11.94 8.58 -1.14
CA THR A 25 13.41 8.48 -1.06
C THR A 25 13.93 7.27 -1.83
N ALA A 26 13.28 6.11 -1.69
CA ALA A 26 13.64 4.89 -2.40
C ALA A 26 13.46 5.03 -3.92
N LEU A 27 12.37 5.68 -4.37
CA LEU A 27 12.11 5.95 -5.78
C LEU A 27 13.24 6.78 -6.41
N VAL A 28 13.54 7.94 -5.81
CA VAL A 28 14.61 8.82 -6.31
C VAL A 28 15.96 8.10 -6.26
N GLY A 29 16.25 7.43 -5.14
CA GLY A 29 17.49 6.69 -4.95
C GLY A 29 17.65 5.51 -5.92
N CYS A 30 16.56 4.91 -6.39
CA CYS A 30 16.59 3.84 -7.39
C CYS A 30 16.88 4.40 -8.79
N VAL A 31 16.08 5.39 -9.21
CA VAL A 31 16.13 5.92 -10.59
C VAL A 31 17.42 6.71 -10.83
N SER A 32 17.86 7.52 -9.85
CA SER A 32 19.08 8.35 -9.98
C SER A 32 20.39 7.57 -10.01
N LYS A 33 20.40 6.29 -9.59
CA LYS A 33 21.57 5.41 -9.67
C LYS A 33 21.74 4.75 -11.04
N SER A 34 20.77 4.93 -11.96
CA SER A 34 20.90 4.46 -13.33
C SER A 34 22.02 5.21 -14.06
N ALA A 35 22.78 4.50 -14.89
CA ALA A 35 23.77 5.14 -15.79
C ALA A 35 23.11 6.12 -16.77
N ASN A 36 21.82 5.94 -17.06
CA ASN A 36 21.05 6.78 -17.98
C ASN A 36 20.21 7.84 -17.25
N TRP A 37 20.59 8.22 -16.03
CA TRP A 37 19.81 9.17 -15.22
C TRP A 37 19.52 10.49 -15.96
N GLU A 38 20.48 11.04 -16.70
CA GLU A 38 20.31 12.30 -17.43
C GLU A 38 19.18 12.23 -18.48
N ASP A 39 19.06 11.10 -19.18
CA ASP A 39 18.00 10.88 -20.17
C ASP A 39 16.66 10.60 -19.48
N ILE A 40 16.67 9.79 -18.41
CA ILE A 40 15.46 9.48 -17.64
C ILE A 40 14.87 10.75 -17.01
N ALA A 41 15.72 11.63 -16.48
CA ALA A 41 15.33 12.89 -15.85
C ALA A 41 14.54 13.78 -16.83
N GLN A 42 14.91 13.81 -18.11
CA GLN A 42 14.20 14.56 -19.15
C GLN A 42 12.79 14.02 -19.45
N LEU A 43 12.54 12.74 -19.14
CA LEU A 43 11.25 12.09 -19.31
C LEU A 43 10.37 12.15 -18.05
N THR A 44 10.89 12.70 -16.95
CA THR A 44 10.09 12.87 -15.73
C THR A 44 8.97 13.88 -15.98
N ALA A 45 7.78 13.54 -15.49
CA ALA A 45 6.56 14.35 -15.62
C ALA A 45 5.90 14.52 -14.25
N GLY A 46 4.74 15.18 -14.21
CA GLY A 46 4.02 15.49 -12.97
C GLY A 46 3.87 14.29 -12.01
N GLY A 47 3.59 13.09 -12.53
CA GLY A 47 3.48 11.88 -11.70
C GLY A 47 4.77 11.49 -10.97
N PHE A 48 5.93 11.64 -11.61
CA PHE A 48 7.22 11.42 -10.94
C PHE A 48 7.45 12.49 -9.88
N THR A 49 7.27 13.77 -10.25
CA THR A 49 7.44 14.92 -9.35
C THR A 49 6.57 14.82 -8.09
N ASP A 50 5.31 14.41 -8.23
CA ASP A 50 4.37 14.31 -7.11
C ASP A 50 4.76 13.21 -6.12
N VAL A 51 5.16 12.05 -6.63
CA VAL A 51 5.58 10.91 -5.79
C VAL A 51 6.97 11.15 -5.19
N SER A 52 7.87 11.82 -5.92
CA SER A 52 9.25 12.09 -5.49
C SER A 52 9.38 13.32 -4.58
N ARG A 53 8.32 14.13 -4.43
CA ARG A 53 8.40 15.41 -3.71
C ARG A 53 8.89 15.29 -2.26
N LEU A 54 8.57 14.19 -1.57
CA LEU A 54 8.95 14.00 -0.17
C LEU A 54 10.43 13.65 0.04
N ALA A 55 11.12 13.18 -1.01
CA ALA A 55 12.57 12.94 -0.97
C ALA A 55 13.39 14.21 -0.70
N SER A 56 12.80 15.39 -0.92
CA SER A 56 13.43 16.69 -0.63
C SER A 56 13.26 17.17 0.82
N GLY A 57 12.66 16.36 1.71
CA GLY A 57 12.51 16.74 3.12
C GLY A 57 13.82 16.68 3.91
N ASP A 58 13.83 17.30 5.10
CA ASP A 58 15.03 17.46 5.93
C ASP A 58 15.64 16.10 6.35
N PRO A 59 16.89 15.79 5.96
CA PRO A 59 17.55 14.55 6.34
C PRO A 59 17.69 14.34 7.86
N ILE A 60 17.84 15.42 8.64
CA ILE A 60 17.97 15.32 10.10
C ILE A 60 16.64 14.89 10.71
N MET A 61 15.55 15.55 10.33
CA MET A 61 14.19 15.16 10.74
C MET A 61 13.85 13.72 10.34
N HIS A 62 14.09 13.33 9.09
CA HIS A 62 13.81 11.97 8.63
C HIS A 62 14.62 10.92 9.41
N ARG A 63 15.91 11.19 9.68
CA ARG A 63 16.75 10.33 10.52
C ARG A 63 16.14 10.13 11.90
N ASP A 64 15.79 11.23 12.57
CA ASP A 64 15.29 11.18 13.94
C ASP A 64 13.96 10.40 14.03
N ILE A 65 13.06 10.60 13.06
CA ILE A 65 11.82 9.82 12.92
C ILE A 65 12.11 8.33 12.72
N CYS A 66 13.04 7.98 11.82
CA CYS A 66 13.38 6.59 11.55
C CYS A 66 14.01 5.89 12.75
N VAL A 67 14.83 6.62 13.53
CA VAL A 67 15.45 6.09 14.75
C VAL A 67 14.44 5.95 15.89
N SER A 68 13.42 6.81 15.96
CA SER A 68 12.42 6.76 17.03
C SER A 68 11.29 5.76 16.79
N ASN A 69 11.05 5.33 15.55
CA ASN A 69 9.95 4.43 15.20
C ASN A 69 10.32 3.31 14.19
N PRO A 70 11.44 2.58 14.37
CA PRO A 70 11.97 1.70 13.34
C PRO A 70 11.10 0.47 13.08
N GLU A 71 10.55 -0.18 14.11
CA GLU A 71 9.81 -1.45 13.95
C GLU A 71 8.52 -1.26 13.12
N PRO A 72 7.65 -0.28 13.41
CA PRO A 72 6.46 -0.05 12.59
C PRO A 72 6.80 0.41 11.18
N ILE A 73 7.85 1.22 11.00
CA ILE A 73 8.32 1.63 9.67
C ILE A 73 8.73 0.41 8.85
N VAL A 74 9.54 -0.49 9.42
CA VAL A 74 9.97 -1.73 8.75
C VAL A 74 8.77 -2.61 8.39
N ALA A 75 7.82 -2.78 9.31
CA ALA A 75 6.63 -3.59 9.05
C ALA A 75 5.79 -3.06 7.87
N TRP A 76 5.67 -1.74 7.74
CA TRP A 76 4.96 -1.10 6.62
C TRP A 76 5.76 -1.13 5.31
N ILE A 77 7.09 -1.05 5.38
CA ILE A 77 7.97 -1.28 4.22
C ILE A 77 7.79 -2.70 3.70
N ASP A 78 7.81 -3.70 4.57
CA ASP A 78 7.62 -5.10 4.20
C ASP A 78 6.24 -5.36 3.60
N ALA A 79 5.19 -4.75 4.15
CA ALA A 79 3.85 -4.80 3.57
C ALA A 79 3.85 -4.22 2.15
N PHE A 80 4.48 -3.06 1.94
CA PHE A 80 4.57 -2.43 0.61
C PHE A 80 5.40 -3.25 -0.38
N ILE A 81 6.51 -3.86 0.05
CA ILE A 81 7.33 -4.74 -0.79
C ILE A 81 6.50 -5.92 -1.31
N ARG A 82 5.61 -6.49 -0.48
CA ARG A 82 4.71 -7.56 -0.91
C ARG A 82 3.75 -7.07 -1.99
N GLU A 83 3.13 -5.91 -1.84
CA GLU A 83 2.29 -5.32 -2.89
C GLU A 83 3.06 -5.16 -4.21
N LEU A 84 4.28 -4.63 -4.17
CA LEU A 84 5.13 -4.51 -5.36
C LEU A 84 5.49 -5.87 -5.97
N HIS A 85 5.72 -6.89 -5.14
CA HIS A 85 6.03 -8.23 -5.60
C HIS A 85 4.82 -8.86 -6.31
N ASP A 86 3.62 -8.71 -5.75
CA ASP A 86 2.39 -9.22 -6.36
C ASP A 86 2.12 -8.53 -7.70
N MET A 87 2.29 -7.20 -7.77
CA MET A 87 2.22 -6.45 -9.03
C MET A 87 3.23 -6.96 -10.06
N ARG A 88 4.49 -7.17 -9.63
CA ARG A 88 5.54 -7.73 -10.51
C ARG A 88 5.14 -9.10 -11.01
N GLN A 89 4.64 -9.98 -10.15
CA GLN A 89 4.24 -11.34 -10.54
C GLN A 89 3.15 -11.33 -11.61
N THR A 90 2.13 -10.49 -11.45
CA THR A 90 1.07 -10.31 -12.46
C THR A 90 1.64 -9.86 -13.81
N LEU A 91 2.62 -8.96 -13.81
CA LEU A 91 3.26 -8.47 -15.03
C LEU A 91 4.22 -9.49 -15.67
N THR A 92 4.77 -10.42 -14.90
CA THR A 92 5.75 -11.42 -15.35
C THR A 92 5.19 -12.84 -15.45
N ALA A 93 3.86 -12.98 -15.51
CA ALA A 93 3.21 -14.27 -15.61
C ALA A 93 3.65 -15.05 -16.86
N GLU A 94 3.70 -16.38 -16.76
CA GLU A 94 4.01 -17.25 -17.89
C GLU A 94 2.93 -17.11 -18.98
N GLY A 95 3.36 -16.80 -20.21
CA GLY A 95 2.43 -16.44 -21.31
C GLY A 95 2.16 -14.95 -21.46
N GLY A 96 2.73 -14.10 -20.58
CA GLY A 96 2.57 -12.66 -20.60
C GLY A 96 1.52 -12.16 -19.58
N PRO A 97 1.42 -10.84 -19.39
CA PRO A 97 0.47 -10.26 -18.44
C PRO A 97 -0.98 -10.53 -18.86
N ASP A 98 -1.75 -11.12 -17.96
CA ASP A 98 -3.21 -11.22 -18.10
C ASP A 98 -3.82 -9.82 -17.99
N VAL A 99 -4.50 -9.37 -19.04
CA VAL A 99 -5.07 -8.03 -19.15
C VAL A 99 -6.05 -7.74 -18.03
N ASP A 100 -6.91 -8.70 -17.68
CA ASP A 100 -7.92 -8.52 -16.65
C ASP A 100 -7.26 -8.43 -15.27
N ALA A 101 -6.28 -9.31 -15.00
CA ALA A 101 -5.56 -9.30 -13.73
C ALA A 101 -4.74 -8.01 -13.52
N VAL A 102 -4.18 -7.45 -14.60
CA VAL A 102 -3.49 -6.16 -14.54
C VAL A 102 -4.48 -5.02 -14.27
N GLN A 103 -5.64 -5.02 -14.93
CA GLN A 103 -6.69 -4.02 -14.72
C GLN A 103 -7.21 -4.05 -13.26
N ASP A 104 -7.45 -5.23 -12.73
CA ASP A 104 -7.97 -5.44 -11.36
C ASP A 104 -7.10 -4.73 -10.31
N ILE A 105 -5.76 -4.83 -10.41
CA ILE A 105 -4.82 -4.17 -9.49
C ILE A 105 -5.06 -2.65 -9.45
N PHE A 106 -5.24 -2.02 -10.62
CA PHE A 106 -5.45 -0.57 -10.70
C PHE A 106 -6.86 -0.17 -10.26
N GLU A 107 -7.88 -0.99 -10.57
CA GLU A 107 -9.26 -0.74 -10.15
C GLU A 107 -9.42 -0.83 -8.62
N GLU A 108 -8.77 -1.80 -7.98
CA GLU A 108 -8.76 -1.96 -6.53
C GLU A 108 -8.17 -0.71 -5.85
N ALA A 109 -7.00 -0.29 -6.28
CA ALA A 109 -6.33 0.91 -5.75
C ALA A 109 -7.15 2.19 -6.01
N SER A 110 -7.68 2.34 -7.22
CA SER A 110 -8.54 3.48 -7.60
C SER A 110 -9.80 3.54 -6.73
N THR A 111 -10.48 2.41 -6.56
CA THR A 111 -11.69 2.29 -5.73
C THR A 111 -11.40 2.64 -4.27
N ALA A 112 -10.31 2.11 -3.70
CA ALA A 112 -9.92 2.41 -2.33
C ALA A 112 -9.66 3.91 -2.14
N ARG A 113 -8.94 4.54 -3.08
CA ARG A 113 -8.67 5.98 -3.07
C ARG A 113 -9.94 6.81 -3.21
N SER A 114 -10.83 6.48 -4.15
CA SER A 114 -12.09 7.19 -4.35
C SER A 114 -12.98 7.13 -3.11
N LYS A 115 -13.06 5.96 -2.45
CA LYS A 115 -13.78 5.82 -1.17
C LYS A 115 -13.20 6.72 -0.10
N TRP A 116 -11.87 6.79 0.02
CA TRP A 116 -11.20 7.66 0.99
C TRP A 116 -11.51 9.14 0.72
N GLN A 117 -11.37 9.59 -0.53
CA GLN A 117 -11.66 10.96 -0.92
C GLN A 117 -13.13 11.35 -0.74
N ALA A 118 -14.04 10.40 -0.93
CA ALA A 118 -15.47 10.58 -0.70
C ALA A 118 -15.87 10.51 0.79
N GLY A 119 -14.92 10.29 1.71
CA GLY A 119 -15.19 10.12 3.14
C GLY A 119 -15.88 8.80 3.49
N LEU A 120 -15.97 7.86 2.55
CA LEU A 120 -16.64 6.57 2.73
C LEU A 120 -15.78 5.55 3.49
N VAL A 121 -14.55 5.91 3.84
CA VAL A 121 -13.65 5.10 4.66
C VAL A 121 -13.96 5.22 6.16
N ASN A 122 -14.91 6.08 6.58
CA ASN A 122 -15.36 6.16 7.98
C ASN A 122 -16.85 6.57 8.13
N SER A 123 -17.68 5.65 8.65
CA SER A 123 -18.88 5.95 9.48
C SER A 123 -19.61 4.67 9.93
N ARG A 124 -20.02 3.78 9.02
CA ARG A 124 -20.94 2.68 9.39
C ARG A 124 -20.32 1.46 10.09
N ALA A 125 -19.04 1.16 9.89
CA ALA A 125 -18.41 -0.03 10.45
C ALA A 125 -17.95 0.15 11.91
N ARG A 126 -17.40 1.33 12.26
CA ARG A 126 -16.99 1.64 13.65
C ARG A 126 -18.19 1.79 14.59
N GLU A 127 -19.31 2.32 14.13
CA GLU A 127 -20.54 2.42 14.94
C GLU A 127 -21.13 1.04 15.28
N ALA A 128 -20.99 0.04 14.39
CA ALA A 128 -21.38 -1.33 14.68
C ALA A 128 -20.39 -2.06 15.61
N ALA A 129 -19.08 -1.83 15.43
CA ALA A 129 -18.01 -2.48 16.19
C ALA A 129 -17.85 -1.93 17.62
N ASN A 130 -18.17 -0.66 17.88
CA ASN A 130 -18.12 -0.07 19.22
C ASN A 130 -19.18 -0.59 20.21
N SER A 131 -19.94 -1.63 19.83
CA SER A 131 -20.84 -2.36 20.73
C SER A 131 -20.13 -3.47 21.53
N GLY A 132 -18.86 -3.76 21.24
CA GLY A 132 -18.01 -4.69 22.02
C GLY A 132 -16.58 -4.18 22.07
N SER A 133 -16.11 -3.84 23.27
CA SER A 133 -14.77 -3.31 23.51
C SER A 133 -13.73 -4.44 23.49
N ASP A 134 -13.06 -4.61 22.36
CA ASP A 134 -11.71 -5.16 22.25
C ASP A 134 -11.10 -4.59 20.96
N ILE A 135 -10.13 -3.68 21.09
CA ILE A 135 -9.42 -3.13 19.93
C ILE A 135 -8.30 -4.12 19.59
N PRO A 136 -8.30 -4.74 18.40
CA PRO A 136 -7.30 -5.75 18.05
C PRO A 136 -5.89 -5.15 17.99
N SER A 137 -4.90 -5.92 18.43
CA SER A 137 -3.49 -5.57 18.31
C SER A 137 -3.07 -5.47 16.83
N PHE A 138 -2.03 -4.67 16.55
CA PHE A 138 -1.45 -4.53 15.20
C PHE A 138 -1.22 -5.86 14.47
N SER A 139 -0.64 -6.86 15.17
CA SER A 139 -0.39 -8.19 14.57
C SER A 139 -1.67 -8.91 14.19
N GLU A 140 -2.75 -8.67 14.95
CA GLU A 140 -4.07 -9.26 14.72
C GLU A 140 -4.77 -8.55 13.56
N GLY A 141 -4.76 -7.21 13.53
CA GLY A 141 -5.36 -6.43 12.43
C GLY A 141 -4.66 -6.67 11.08
N MET A 142 -3.33 -6.77 11.07
CA MET A 142 -2.58 -7.19 9.89
C MET A 142 -2.93 -8.63 9.49
N GLY A 143 -2.92 -9.57 10.45
CA GLY A 143 -3.30 -10.96 10.21
C GLY A 143 -4.68 -11.12 9.57
N GLU A 144 -5.67 -10.36 10.04
CA GLU A 144 -7.03 -10.35 9.51
C GLU A 144 -7.12 -9.77 8.09
N MET A 145 -6.45 -8.64 7.83
CA MET A 145 -6.40 -8.02 6.50
C MET A 145 -5.83 -9.00 5.46
N PHE A 146 -4.77 -9.72 5.80
CA PHE A 146 -4.12 -10.68 4.89
C PHE A 146 -4.89 -11.99 4.75
N ALA A 147 -5.56 -12.47 5.81
CA ALA A 147 -6.43 -13.64 5.73
C ALA A 147 -7.64 -13.39 4.81
N GLY A 148 -8.25 -12.19 4.91
CA GLY A 148 -9.35 -11.78 4.06
C GLY A 148 -8.98 -11.76 2.58
N ARG A 149 -7.80 -11.24 2.24
CA ARG A 149 -7.32 -11.17 0.84
C ARG A 149 -7.11 -12.55 0.21
N LYS A 150 -6.50 -13.49 0.94
CA LYS A 150 -6.33 -14.89 0.49
C LYS A 150 -7.66 -15.63 0.30
N VAL A 151 -8.66 -15.35 1.14
CA VAL A 151 -10.00 -15.93 0.99
C VAL A 151 -10.68 -15.37 -0.27
N MET A 152 -10.57 -14.06 -0.50
CA MET A 152 -11.12 -13.40 -1.69
C MET A 152 -10.46 -13.88 -2.98
N GLU A 153 -9.14 -14.06 -3.01
CA GLU A 153 -8.42 -14.66 -4.15
C GLU A 153 -8.88 -16.09 -4.46
N ARG A 154 -9.12 -16.92 -3.44
CA ARG A 154 -9.66 -18.27 -3.64
C ARG A 154 -11.10 -18.25 -4.17
N MET A 155 -11.89 -17.28 -3.73
CA MET A 155 -13.28 -17.12 -4.20
C MET A 155 -13.34 -16.60 -5.64
N SER A 156 -12.48 -15.65 -6.02
CA SER A 156 -12.40 -15.12 -7.38
C SER A 156 -11.93 -16.18 -8.39
N GLN A 157 -10.97 -17.03 -8.01
CA GLN A 157 -10.55 -18.18 -8.83
C GLN A 157 -11.69 -19.20 -9.03
N PHE A 158 -12.53 -19.40 -8.01
CA PHE A 158 -13.68 -20.32 -8.09
C PHE A 158 -14.82 -19.79 -8.95
N THR A 159 -15.10 -18.48 -8.90
CA THR A 159 -16.14 -17.86 -9.75
C THR A 159 -15.69 -17.71 -11.20
N ARG A 160 -14.41 -17.44 -11.46
CA ARG A 160 -13.86 -17.31 -12.82
C ARG A 160 -13.76 -18.67 -13.55
N GLY A 161 -13.68 -19.79 -12.83
CA GLY A 161 -13.71 -21.15 -13.40
C GLY A 161 -15.09 -21.66 -13.82
N LYS A 162 -16.20 -21.03 -13.40
CA LYS A 162 -17.57 -21.55 -13.61
C LYS A 162 -18.28 -21.01 -14.87
N GLY A 163 -17.63 -20.12 -15.62
CA GLY A 163 -18.20 -19.47 -16.82
C GLY A 163 -17.86 -20.12 -18.16
N ARG A 164 -17.05 -21.18 -18.21
CA ARG A 164 -16.48 -21.73 -19.46
C ARG A 164 -16.92 -23.17 -19.74
N GLY A 165 -18.22 -23.44 -19.65
CA GLY A 165 -18.76 -24.78 -19.87
C GLY A 165 -20.28 -24.81 -20.04
N ARG A 166 -20.80 -24.06 -21.02
CA ARG A 166 -22.10 -24.33 -21.67
C ARG A 166 -22.05 -23.75 -23.08
N ASP A 167 -21.52 -24.54 -24.00
CA ASP A 167 -21.90 -24.57 -25.43
C ASP A 167 -22.19 -26.03 -25.78
#